data_AF-A0A0C9Y1T9-F1
#
_entry.id   AF-A0A0C9Y1T9-F1
#
_cell.length_a   1.000
_cell.length_b   1.000
_cell.length_c   1.000
_cell.angle_alpha   90.00
_cell.angle_beta   90.00
_cell.angle_gamma   90.00
#
_symmetry.space_group_name_H-M   'P 1'
#
loop_
_entity.id
_entity.type
_entity.pdbx_description
1 polymer ?
#
loop_
_entity_poly.entity_id
_entity_poly.type
_entity_poly.pdbx_seq_one_letter_code
_entity_poly.pdbx_strand_id
1 'polypeptide(L)'
;MSFSLNCLILGDNPDDFFSVDVTNSDYLSVLKQRIKQTRAVRLAQVDATELELRMVNFPLDELESKLTELTLDKYPKLLSQRKISSLFDDVHYSDDCLHIIVIAPGSLKLFCVIEAEKMAWNNVFPIEIDSRKTVGGLKVAIKEMKRPKFDNIPAYNLTLFKVSIPVDDNAAEDGLHVNLGPLKSLLPMQSLSELFPYVEKNHLHIIVQVPIAGELISTVDRRTNNLTDVVQRVVLSKTKKKRRGEIVSVLYIRVLLLLCSL
;
A
#
# COMPACT_ATOMS: atom_id res chain seq x y z
N MET A 1 5.70 32.35 27.48
CA MET A 1 6.90 31.54 27.26
C MET A 1 6.83 30.96 25.86
N SER A 2 7.89 31.13 25.08
CA SER A 2 8.05 30.56 23.74
C SER A 2 9.07 29.43 23.78
N PHE A 3 8.88 28.41 22.96
CA PHE A 3 9.76 27.25 22.83
C PHE A 3 9.63 26.66 21.41
N SER A 4 10.55 25.79 21.00
CA SER A 4 10.64 25.33 19.61
C SER A 4 10.45 23.84 19.46
N LEU A 5 9.36 23.42 18.82
CA LEU A 5 8.99 22.01 18.66
C LEU A 5 9.65 21.41 17.43
N ASN A 6 10.49 20.39 17.64
CA ASN A 6 11.01 19.58 16.53
C ASN A 6 9.92 18.69 15.95
N CYS A 7 9.70 18.85 14.64
CA CYS A 7 8.67 18.19 13.87
C CYS A 7 9.29 17.44 12.70
N LEU A 8 8.71 16.30 12.32
CA LEU A 8 9.09 15.54 11.13
C LEU A 8 7.83 15.22 10.32
N ILE A 9 7.85 15.46 9.01
CA ILE A 9 6.77 15.01 8.13
C ILE A 9 6.96 13.53 7.85
N LEU A 10 5.93 12.74 8.14
CA LEU A 10 5.95 11.30 7.87
C LEU A 10 6.15 11.05 6.37
N GLY A 11 7.12 10.22 6.03
CA GLY A 11 7.57 9.94 4.67
C GLY A 11 8.90 10.63 4.32
N ASP A 12 9.27 11.70 5.02
CA ASP A 12 10.52 12.44 4.77
C ASP A 12 11.71 11.76 5.48
N ASN A 13 12.95 12.14 5.13
CA ASN A 13 14.16 11.58 5.73
C ASN A 13 14.22 11.95 7.24
N PRO A 14 14.65 11.04 8.14
CA PRO A 14 14.80 11.33 9.57
C PRO A 14 15.62 12.59 9.88
N ASP A 15 16.65 12.89 9.09
CA ASP A 15 17.51 14.09 9.23
C ASP A 15 16.81 15.39 8.79
N ASP A 16 15.71 15.29 8.03
CA ASP A 16 14.93 16.42 7.55
C ASP A 16 13.88 16.89 8.59
N PHE A 17 14.10 16.63 9.88
CA PHE A 17 13.27 17.26 10.92
C PHE A 17 13.48 18.79 10.95
N PHE A 18 12.54 19.51 11.52
CA PHE A 18 12.57 20.97 11.58
C PHE A 18 11.90 21.49 12.84
N SER A 19 12.40 22.61 13.33
CA SER A 19 11.85 23.24 14.53
C SER A 19 10.79 24.28 14.16
N VAL A 20 9.75 24.38 14.98
CA VAL A 20 8.69 25.37 14.86
C VAL A 20 8.50 26.06 16.20
N ASP A 21 8.69 27.38 16.21
CA ASP A 21 8.49 28.18 17.41
C ASP A 21 7.00 28.29 17.74
N VAL A 22 6.68 28.09 19.02
CA VAL A 22 5.34 28.13 19.58
C VAL A 22 5.31 28.84 20.93
N THR A 23 4.13 29.31 21.31
CA THR A 23 3.87 29.85 22.66
C THR A 23 2.87 28.98 23.41
N ASN A 24 2.92 28.97 24.74
CA ASN A 24 1.94 28.24 25.56
C ASN A 24 0.48 28.64 25.29
N SER A 25 0.25 29.88 24.86
CA SER A 25 -1.08 30.39 24.52
C SER A 25 -1.57 29.99 23.12
N ASP A 26 -0.68 29.53 22.25
CA ASP A 26 -1.04 29.14 20.89
C ASP A 26 -1.95 27.90 20.89
N TYR A 27 -2.82 27.82 19.88
CA TYR A 27 -3.62 26.64 19.60
C TYR A 27 -2.89 25.72 18.63
N LEU A 28 -3.24 24.43 18.63
CA LEU A 28 -2.69 23.48 17.67
C LEU A 28 -3.00 23.81 16.20
N SER A 29 -4.07 24.57 15.93
CA SER A 29 -4.33 25.13 14.60
C SER A 29 -3.21 26.08 14.14
N VAL A 30 -2.68 26.90 15.06
CA VAL A 30 -1.56 27.82 14.80
C VAL A 30 -0.29 27.02 14.52
N LEU A 31 -0.03 25.95 15.30
CA LEU A 31 1.09 25.05 15.03
C LEU A 31 1.00 24.43 13.63
N LYS A 32 -0.17 23.92 13.22
CA LYS A 32 -0.37 23.38 11.86
C LYS A 32 -0.08 24.43 10.77
N GLN A 33 -0.51 25.67 10.96
CA GLN A 33 -0.23 26.76 10.03
C GLN A 33 1.26 27.06 9.95
N ARG A 34 1.96 27.13 11.09
CA ARG A 34 3.41 27.37 11.12
C ARG A 34 4.19 26.22 10.48
N ILE A 35 3.80 24.97 10.74
CA ILE A 35 4.37 23.80 10.05
C ILE A 35 4.23 23.93 8.53
N LYS A 36 3.02 24.28 8.04
CA LYS A 36 2.79 24.51 6.61
C LYS A 36 3.67 25.63 6.06
N GLN A 37 3.84 26.73 6.78
CA GLN A 37 4.71 27.83 6.36
C GLN A 37 6.18 27.42 6.31
N THR A 38 6.68 26.73 7.33
CA THR A 38 8.07 26.25 7.39
C THR A 38 8.36 25.25 6.27
N ARG A 39 7.40 24.39 5.93
CA ARG A 39 7.52 23.38 4.87
C ARG A 39 6.63 23.70 3.67
N ALA A 40 6.59 24.97 3.26
CA ALA A 40 5.65 25.47 2.23
C ALA A 40 5.77 24.76 0.88
N VAL A 41 6.99 24.40 0.44
CA VAL A 41 7.19 23.65 -0.81
C VAL A 41 6.63 22.23 -0.68
N ARG A 42 6.94 21.56 0.42
CA ARG A 42 6.52 20.18 0.69
C ARG A 42 5.01 20.03 0.90
N LEU A 43 4.37 21.09 1.42
CA LEU A 43 2.96 21.16 1.79
C LEU A 43 2.16 22.15 0.92
N ALA A 44 2.67 22.48 -0.27
CA ALA A 44 2.09 23.54 -1.12
C ALA A 44 0.61 23.28 -1.46
N GLN A 45 0.26 22.01 -1.71
CA GLN A 45 -1.10 21.58 -2.08
C GLN A 45 -1.92 21.04 -0.91
N VAL A 46 -1.41 21.14 0.32
CA VAL A 46 -2.04 20.57 1.51
C VAL A 46 -2.60 21.71 2.35
N ASP A 47 -3.88 21.67 2.68
CA ASP A 47 -4.41 22.61 3.67
C ASP A 47 -3.85 22.30 5.06
N ALA A 48 -3.51 23.34 5.84
CA ALA A 48 -2.95 23.15 7.17
C ALA A 48 -3.91 22.36 8.07
N THR A 49 -5.22 22.49 7.89
CA THR A 49 -6.24 21.76 8.68
C THR A 49 -6.21 20.25 8.44
N GLU A 50 -5.76 19.81 7.26
CA GLU A 50 -5.66 18.40 6.89
C GLU A 50 -4.44 17.70 7.49
N LEU A 51 -3.47 18.46 8.01
CA LEU A 51 -2.34 17.89 8.75
C LEU A 51 -2.86 17.19 10.01
N GLU A 52 -2.45 15.96 10.24
CA GLU A 52 -2.61 15.27 11.50
C GLU A 52 -1.30 15.34 12.28
N LEU A 53 -1.37 15.70 13.56
CA LEU A 53 -0.19 15.82 14.42
C LEU A 53 -0.26 14.74 15.49
N ARG A 54 0.85 14.03 15.73
CA ARG A 54 0.98 13.05 16.80
C ARG A 54 2.21 13.35 17.65
N MET A 55 2.04 13.32 18.97
CA MET A 55 3.12 13.57 19.92
C MET A 55 3.87 12.26 20.20
N VAL A 56 5.19 12.28 20.02
CA VAL A 56 6.03 11.07 20.08
C VAL A 56 7.21 11.18 21.05
N ASN A 57 7.85 12.34 21.14
CA ASN A 57 9.01 12.61 22.01
C ASN A 57 10.14 11.57 21.86
N PHE A 58 10.59 11.33 20.63
CA PHE A 58 11.69 10.40 20.37
C PHE A 58 13.04 11.10 20.59
N PRO A 59 13.96 10.52 21.37
CA PRO A 59 15.34 11.01 21.43
C PRO A 59 15.97 11.03 20.03
N LEU A 60 16.68 12.12 19.70
CA LEU A 60 17.25 12.27 18.36
C LEU A 60 18.36 11.24 18.05
N ASP A 61 19.08 10.77 19.07
CA ASP A 61 20.10 9.73 18.97
C ASP A 61 19.53 8.32 18.66
N GLU A 62 18.26 8.08 19.00
CA GLU A 62 17.56 6.82 18.71
C GLU A 62 16.53 6.95 17.57
N LEU A 63 16.47 8.08 16.89
CA LEU A 63 15.35 8.46 16.03
C LEU A 63 15.01 7.41 14.96
N GLU A 64 16.00 6.92 14.22
CA GLU A 64 15.79 5.94 13.14
C GLU A 64 15.16 4.64 13.65
N SER A 65 15.63 4.16 14.80
CA SER A 65 15.10 2.94 15.41
C SER A 65 13.64 3.12 15.85
N LYS A 66 13.32 4.26 16.48
CA LYS A 66 11.95 4.58 16.89
C LYS A 66 11.01 4.75 15.71
N LEU A 67 11.48 5.36 14.61
CA LEU A 67 10.70 5.49 13.38
C LEU A 67 10.45 4.14 12.72
N THR A 68 11.41 3.22 12.78
CA THR A 68 11.25 1.85 12.24
C THR A 68 10.20 1.05 13.01
N GLU A 69 10.10 1.25 14.32
CA GLU A 69 9.12 0.59 15.20
C GLU A 69 7.80 1.36 15.34
N LEU A 70 7.65 2.48 14.61
CA LEU A 70 6.53 3.39 14.75
C LEU A 70 5.20 2.69 14.48
N THR A 71 4.34 2.66 15.49
CA THR A 71 2.93 2.27 15.37
C THR A 71 2.08 3.47 15.74
N LEU A 72 1.43 4.10 14.74
CA LEU A 72 0.79 5.41 14.94
C LEU A 72 -0.34 5.39 15.97
N ASP A 73 -1.05 4.26 16.08
CA ASP A 73 -2.10 3.99 17.06
C ASP A 73 -1.64 4.12 18.52
N LYS A 74 -0.36 3.89 18.81
CA LYS A 74 0.22 4.05 20.15
C LYS A 74 0.38 5.51 20.57
N TYR A 75 0.38 6.44 19.61
CA TYR A 75 0.66 7.85 19.86
C TYR A 75 -0.61 8.70 19.75
N PRO A 76 -0.89 9.59 20.73
CA PRO A 76 -2.13 10.34 20.76
C PRO A 76 -2.19 11.34 19.59
N LYS A 77 -3.34 11.32 18.88
CA LYS A 77 -3.68 12.33 17.88
C LYS A 77 -4.00 13.65 18.57
N LEU A 78 -3.33 14.71 18.12
CA LEU A 78 -3.51 16.05 18.67
C LEU A 78 -4.69 16.76 18.00
N LEU A 79 -5.68 17.16 18.80
CA LEU A 79 -6.88 17.84 18.33
C LEU A 79 -6.65 19.35 18.19
N SER A 80 -6.96 19.93 17.03
CA SER A 80 -6.66 21.34 16.70
C SER A 80 -7.23 22.38 17.66
N GLN A 81 -8.27 22.04 18.42
CA GLN A 81 -8.94 22.93 19.36
C GLN A 81 -8.22 23.04 20.71
N ARG A 82 -7.24 22.16 20.99
CA ARG A 82 -6.47 22.22 22.24
C ARG A 82 -5.38 23.27 22.15
N LYS A 83 -5.10 23.89 23.30
CA LYS A 83 -3.94 24.75 23.49
C LYS A 83 -2.68 23.91 23.54
N ILE A 84 -1.59 24.48 23.03
CA ILE A 84 -0.27 23.85 23.04
C ILE A 84 0.18 23.57 24.48
N SER A 85 -0.10 24.47 25.43
CA SER A 85 0.24 24.25 26.85
C SER A 85 -0.28 22.92 27.42
N SER A 86 -1.47 22.47 27.00
CA SER A 86 -2.08 21.23 27.50
C SER A 86 -1.35 19.94 27.11
N LEU A 87 -0.31 20.05 26.27
CA LEU A 87 0.53 18.92 25.87
C LEU A 87 1.73 18.71 26.80
N PHE A 88 2.05 19.69 27.63
CA PHE A 88 3.31 19.75 28.38
C PHE A 88 3.13 19.85 29.89
N ASP A 89 1.91 19.63 30.40
CA ASP A 89 1.61 19.78 31.82
C ASP A 89 2.39 18.79 32.73
N ASP A 90 3.00 17.72 32.18
CA ASP A 90 3.70 16.65 32.92
C ASP A 90 5.07 16.21 32.34
N VAL A 91 5.63 16.87 31.31
CA VAL A 91 6.83 16.37 30.58
C VAL A 91 7.99 17.36 30.67
N HIS A 92 9.17 16.87 31.06
CA HIS A 92 10.43 17.63 30.90
C HIS A 92 10.73 17.81 29.42
N TYR A 93 10.66 19.05 28.97
CA TYR A 93 10.97 19.45 27.62
C TYR A 93 12.47 19.26 27.37
N SER A 94 12.83 18.41 26.41
CA SER A 94 14.21 18.26 25.94
C SER A 94 14.30 18.77 24.51
N ASP A 95 15.21 19.70 24.27
CA ASP A 95 15.47 20.23 22.92
C ASP A 95 16.04 19.12 21.99
N ASP A 96 16.58 18.04 22.56
CA ASP A 96 17.21 16.91 21.86
C ASP A 96 16.22 15.78 21.54
N CYS A 97 14.95 16.12 21.28
CA CYS A 97 13.92 15.15 20.92
C CYS A 97 13.15 15.57 19.66
N LEU A 98 12.75 14.60 18.84
CA LEU A 98 11.65 14.76 17.90
C LEU A 98 10.34 14.76 18.68
N HIS A 99 9.66 15.90 18.72
CA HIS A 99 8.45 16.08 19.53
C HIS A 99 7.21 15.56 18.81
N ILE A 100 7.08 15.90 17.51
CA ILE A 100 5.84 15.71 16.76
C ILE A 100 6.10 15.05 15.41
N ILE A 101 5.31 14.01 15.11
CA ILE A 101 5.16 13.48 13.75
C ILE A 101 3.98 14.18 13.08
N VAL A 102 4.25 14.76 11.91
CA VAL A 102 3.27 15.43 11.05
C VAL A 102 2.86 14.47 9.95
N ILE A 103 1.61 14.05 9.97
CA ILE A 103 1.00 13.21 8.95
C ILE A 103 0.24 14.13 8.01
N ALA A 104 0.82 14.40 6.85
CA ALA A 104 0.16 15.17 5.80
C ALA A 104 -0.57 14.22 4.83
N PRO A 105 -1.75 14.60 4.30
CA PRO A 105 -2.22 14.04 3.03
C PRO A 105 -1.13 14.28 1.98
N GLY A 106 -0.56 13.23 1.43
CA GLY A 106 0.59 13.38 0.57
C GLY A 106 0.92 12.11 -0.18
N SER A 107 1.48 12.27 -1.37
CA SER A 107 1.88 11.16 -2.22
C SER A 107 3.17 10.53 -1.68
N LEU A 108 3.10 9.26 -1.27
CA LEU A 108 4.26 8.39 -1.20
C LEU A 108 4.65 8.02 -2.63
N LYS A 109 5.92 8.20 -2.95
CA LYS A 109 6.50 7.70 -4.20
C LYS A 109 7.23 6.39 -3.92
N LEU A 110 6.56 5.27 -4.17
CA LEU A 110 7.10 3.94 -3.95
C LEU A 110 7.60 3.37 -5.28
N PHE A 111 8.78 2.79 -5.28
CA PHE A 111 9.30 2.06 -6.44
C PHE A 111 8.95 0.58 -6.31
N CYS A 112 8.34 0.03 -7.36
CA CYS A 112 7.81 -1.33 -7.39
C CYS A 112 8.46 -2.14 -8.52
N VAL A 113 8.60 -3.45 -8.33
CA VAL A 113 8.95 -4.40 -9.40
C VAL A 113 7.99 -5.57 -9.39
N ILE A 114 7.73 -6.17 -10.56
CA ILE A 114 6.90 -7.37 -10.67
C ILE A 114 7.82 -8.59 -10.72
N GLU A 115 7.61 -9.55 -9.82
CA GLU A 115 8.42 -10.78 -9.74
C GLU A 115 8.40 -11.59 -11.04
N ALA A 116 7.22 -11.70 -11.67
CA ALA A 116 7.05 -12.45 -12.92
C ALA A 116 7.74 -11.80 -14.14
N GLU A 117 8.02 -10.49 -14.09
CA GLU A 117 8.64 -9.75 -15.19
C GLU A 117 10.14 -9.60 -14.92
N LYS A 118 10.91 -10.69 -15.06
CA LYS A 118 12.39 -10.78 -14.91
C LYS A 118 12.93 -9.63 -14.07
N MET A 119 12.99 -9.81 -12.75
CA MET A 119 13.45 -8.79 -11.79
C MET A 119 14.72 -8.12 -12.30
N ALA A 120 14.57 -6.90 -12.80
CA ALA A 120 15.63 -6.09 -13.38
C ALA A 120 15.34 -4.63 -13.06
N TRP A 121 16.38 -3.84 -12.84
CA TRP A 121 16.26 -2.43 -12.48
C TRP A 121 15.47 -1.63 -13.52
N ASN A 122 15.59 -1.97 -14.81
CA ASN A 122 14.82 -1.36 -15.89
C ASN A 122 13.31 -1.63 -15.84
N ASN A 123 12.87 -2.63 -15.09
CA ASN A 123 11.44 -2.97 -14.92
C ASN A 123 10.82 -2.31 -13.68
N VAL A 124 11.63 -1.62 -12.87
CA VAL A 124 11.16 -0.87 -11.71
C VAL A 124 10.31 0.30 -12.19
N PHE A 125 9.18 0.51 -11.53
CA PHE A 125 8.24 1.57 -11.87
C PHE A 125 7.80 2.32 -10.61
N PRO A 126 7.59 3.65 -10.69
CA PRO A 126 7.08 4.42 -9.59
C PRO A 126 5.56 4.25 -9.45
N ILE A 127 5.07 4.24 -8.21
CA ILE A 127 3.69 4.42 -7.81
C ILE A 127 3.62 5.65 -6.93
N GLU A 128 2.73 6.57 -7.25
CA GLU A 128 2.37 7.69 -6.41
C GLU A 128 1.02 7.43 -5.74
N ILE A 129 0.99 7.42 -4.40
CA ILE A 129 -0.21 7.06 -3.63
C ILE A 129 -0.31 7.84 -2.32
N ASP A 130 -1.51 8.27 -1.94
CA ASP A 130 -1.74 8.94 -0.66
C ASP A 130 -1.30 8.05 0.52
N SER A 131 -0.43 8.59 1.39
CA SER A 131 0.16 7.91 2.55
C SER A 131 -0.88 7.34 3.54
N ARG A 132 -2.09 7.89 3.57
CA ARG A 132 -3.20 7.43 4.44
C ARG A 132 -3.96 6.25 3.86
N LYS A 133 -3.66 5.83 2.63
CA LYS A 133 -4.27 4.63 2.03
C LYS A 133 -3.70 3.38 2.68
N THR A 134 -4.39 2.27 2.46
CA THR A 134 -3.95 0.95 2.92
C THR A 134 -3.19 0.20 1.83
N VAL A 135 -2.57 -0.91 2.21
CA VAL A 135 -1.99 -1.89 1.26
C VAL A 135 -3.04 -2.33 0.22
N GLY A 136 -4.31 -2.51 0.60
CA GLY A 136 -5.39 -2.80 -0.34
C GLY A 136 -5.57 -1.71 -1.39
N GLY A 137 -5.48 -0.44 -0.98
CA GLY A 137 -5.46 0.70 -1.90
C GLY A 137 -4.24 0.69 -2.82
N LEU A 138 -3.06 0.34 -2.30
CA LEU A 138 -1.84 0.18 -3.11
C LEU A 138 -1.96 -0.92 -4.17
N LYS A 139 -2.58 -2.06 -3.82
CA LYS A 139 -2.84 -3.13 -4.81
C LYS A 139 -3.72 -2.64 -5.97
N VAL A 140 -4.74 -1.83 -5.68
CA VAL A 140 -5.60 -1.21 -6.71
C VAL A 140 -4.79 -0.24 -7.58
N ALA A 141 -3.96 0.62 -6.97
CA ALA A 141 -3.12 1.56 -7.71
C ALA A 141 -2.11 0.84 -8.64
N ILE A 142 -1.47 -0.23 -8.17
CA ILE A 142 -0.56 -1.05 -8.98
C ILE A 142 -1.30 -1.68 -10.17
N LYS A 143 -2.51 -2.21 -9.95
CA LYS A 143 -3.34 -2.77 -11.01
C LYS A 143 -3.63 -1.73 -12.10
N GLU A 144 -4.08 -0.55 -11.71
CA GLU A 144 -4.39 0.53 -12.68
C GLU A 144 -3.13 1.04 -13.40
N MET A 145 -1.98 1.11 -12.72
CA MET A 145 -0.70 1.50 -13.33
C MET A 145 -0.22 0.48 -14.38
N LYS A 146 -0.50 -0.81 -14.18
CA LYS A 146 -0.02 -1.90 -15.04
C LYS A 146 -1.03 -2.34 -16.10
N ARG A 147 -2.03 -1.53 -16.39
CA ARG A 147 -2.97 -1.80 -17.49
C ARG A 147 -2.25 -1.76 -18.85
N PRO A 148 -2.68 -2.60 -19.81
CA PRO A 148 -3.78 -3.58 -19.71
C PRO A 148 -3.36 -4.93 -19.10
N LYS A 149 -2.07 -5.12 -18.77
CA LYS A 149 -1.52 -6.43 -18.35
C LYS A 149 -2.26 -7.03 -17.15
N PHE A 150 -2.70 -6.18 -16.21
CA PHE A 150 -3.37 -6.62 -14.98
C PHE A 150 -4.91 -6.52 -15.05
N ASP A 151 -5.52 -6.26 -16.21
CA ASP A 151 -6.97 -6.07 -16.32
C ASP A 151 -7.76 -7.31 -15.84
N ASN A 152 -7.23 -8.51 -16.13
CA ASN A 152 -7.84 -9.80 -15.76
C ASN A 152 -7.42 -10.31 -14.37
N ILE A 153 -6.65 -9.53 -13.61
CA ILE A 153 -6.13 -9.94 -12.31
C ILE A 153 -6.79 -9.07 -11.23
N PRO A 154 -7.64 -9.65 -10.37
CA PRO A 154 -8.22 -8.89 -9.27
C PRO A 154 -7.12 -8.33 -8.37
N ALA A 155 -7.21 -7.05 -7.99
CA ALA A 155 -6.19 -6.40 -7.18
C ALA A 155 -5.91 -7.14 -5.87
N TYR A 156 -6.93 -7.75 -5.25
CA TYR A 156 -6.77 -8.50 -4.00
C TYR A 156 -5.91 -9.77 -4.14
N ASN A 157 -5.74 -10.29 -5.36
CA ASN A 157 -4.87 -11.44 -5.63
C ASN A 157 -3.39 -11.07 -5.73
N LEU A 158 -3.04 -9.78 -5.82
CA LEU A 158 -1.64 -9.36 -5.80
C LEU A 158 -1.07 -9.57 -4.39
N THR A 159 0.09 -10.20 -4.29
CA THR A 159 0.84 -10.32 -3.04
C THR A 159 1.94 -9.26 -3.05
N LEU A 160 2.01 -8.44 -2.00
CA LEU A 160 2.97 -7.35 -1.90
C LEU A 160 3.95 -7.65 -0.77
N PHE A 161 5.23 -7.40 -1.02
CA PHE A 161 6.29 -7.51 -0.02
C PHE A 161 6.99 -6.16 0.12
N LYS A 162 7.15 -5.67 1.35
CA LYS A 162 8.01 -4.51 1.63
C LYS A 162 9.47 -4.96 1.60
N VAL A 163 10.29 -4.20 0.87
CA VAL A 163 11.75 -4.34 0.84
C VAL A 163 12.37 -2.95 0.95
N SER A 164 13.67 -2.89 1.22
CA SER A 164 14.46 -1.70 0.97
C SER A 164 15.78 -2.12 0.33
N ILE A 165 15.92 -1.88 -0.98
CA ILE A 165 17.08 -2.29 -1.75
C ILE A 165 17.59 -1.07 -2.52
N PRO A 166 18.79 -0.54 -2.20
CA PRO A 166 19.37 0.59 -2.93
C PRO A 166 19.64 0.22 -4.39
N VAL A 167 19.37 1.14 -5.31
CA VAL A 167 19.89 1.09 -6.68
C VAL A 167 21.38 1.45 -6.60
N ASP A 168 22.27 0.54 -6.99
CA ASP A 168 23.70 0.85 -7.08
C ASP A 168 24.03 1.51 -8.43
N ASP A 169 25.15 2.22 -8.49
CA ASP A 169 25.57 2.90 -9.73
C ASP A 169 25.92 1.90 -10.86
N ASN A 170 26.17 0.63 -10.52
CA ASN A 170 26.39 -0.47 -11.46
C ASN A 170 25.12 -1.31 -11.75
N ALA A 171 23.94 -0.86 -11.30
CA ALA A 171 22.64 -1.54 -11.45
C ALA A 171 22.27 -1.87 -12.90
N ALA A 172 22.89 -1.20 -13.87
CA ALA A 172 22.68 -1.49 -15.29
C ALA A 172 23.33 -2.81 -15.73
N GLU A 173 24.42 -3.24 -15.09
CA GLU A 173 25.21 -4.42 -15.47
C GLU A 173 24.94 -5.63 -14.58
N ASP A 174 24.70 -5.41 -13.28
CA ASP A 174 24.31 -6.45 -12.33
C ASP A 174 22.77 -6.54 -12.24
N GLY A 175 22.23 -7.73 -12.51
CA GLY A 175 20.79 -7.98 -12.39
C GLY A 175 20.26 -7.66 -10.98
N LEU A 176 18.94 -7.43 -10.86
CA LEU A 176 18.32 -7.23 -9.55
C LEU A 176 18.31 -8.58 -8.80
N HIS A 177 19.32 -8.80 -7.97
CA HIS A 177 19.46 -9.99 -7.13
C HIS A 177 18.71 -9.78 -5.81
N VAL A 178 17.39 -10.05 -5.82
CA VAL A 178 16.64 -10.14 -4.57
C VAL A 178 16.79 -11.54 -4.00
N ASN A 179 17.50 -11.68 -2.87
CA ASN A 179 17.36 -12.86 -2.04
C ASN A 179 15.97 -12.83 -1.38
N LEU A 180 15.00 -13.47 -2.04
CA LEU A 180 13.66 -13.72 -1.51
C LEU A 180 13.75 -14.80 -0.43
N GLY A 181 14.39 -14.49 0.71
CA GLY A 181 14.16 -15.23 1.94
C GLY A 181 12.67 -15.23 2.31
N PRO A 182 12.25 -15.72 3.49
CA PRO A 182 10.85 -15.68 3.89
C PRO A 182 10.39 -14.23 4.10
N LEU A 183 10.04 -13.53 3.03
CA LEU A 183 9.48 -12.18 3.07
C LEU A 183 8.05 -12.27 3.60
N LYS A 184 7.76 -11.44 4.60
CA LYS A 184 6.42 -11.34 5.14
C LYS A 184 5.53 -10.54 4.17
N SER A 185 4.48 -11.18 3.68
CA SER A 185 3.46 -10.53 2.86
C SER A 185 2.74 -9.42 3.65
N LEU A 186 2.48 -8.31 2.97
CA LEU A 186 1.73 -7.18 3.50
C LEU A 186 0.23 -7.48 3.50
N LEU A 187 -0.41 -7.23 4.64
CA LEU A 187 -1.84 -7.43 4.83
C LEU A 187 -2.63 -6.25 4.26
N PRO A 188 -3.77 -6.48 3.57
CA PRO A 188 -4.54 -5.41 2.91
C PRO A 188 -5.01 -4.27 3.80
N MET A 189 -5.15 -4.51 5.11
CA MET A 189 -5.63 -3.54 6.10
C MET A 189 -4.52 -2.66 6.67
N GLN A 190 -3.25 -3.01 6.46
CA GLN A 190 -2.14 -2.21 6.99
C GLN A 190 -2.11 -0.83 6.33
N SER A 191 -1.89 0.21 7.14
CA SER A 191 -1.74 1.58 6.67
C SER A 191 -0.39 1.78 5.99
N LEU A 192 -0.37 2.49 4.86
CA LEU A 192 0.90 2.81 4.19
C LEU A 192 1.76 3.77 5.02
N SER A 193 1.13 4.67 5.78
CA SER A 193 1.81 5.59 6.69
C SER A 193 2.62 4.85 7.77
N GLU A 194 2.12 3.70 8.24
CA GLU A 194 2.80 2.88 9.24
C GLU A 194 3.88 1.99 8.62
N LEU A 195 3.62 1.49 7.40
CA LEU A 195 4.59 0.67 6.68
C LEU A 195 5.76 1.48 6.13
N PHE A 196 5.52 2.73 5.75
CA PHE A 196 6.51 3.63 5.15
C PHE A 196 6.55 4.94 5.95
N PRO A 197 7.06 4.89 7.20
CA PRO A 197 7.22 6.09 8.01
C PRO A 197 8.24 7.05 7.43
N TYR A 198 9.18 6.53 6.63
CA TYR A 198 10.01 7.27 5.69
C TYR A 198 10.23 6.41 4.44
N VAL A 199 10.60 7.04 3.32
CA VAL A 199 10.83 6.38 2.03
C VAL A 199 12.23 6.76 1.55
N GLU A 200 13.13 5.78 1.47
CA GLU A 200 14.50 5.99 1.03
C GLU A 200 14.54 6.34 -0.46
N LYS A 201 15.27 7.41 -0.81
CA LYS A 201 15.42 7.81 -2.20
C LYS A 201 16.24 6.75 -2.94
N ASN A 202 15.92 6.51 -4.21
CA ASN A 202 16.62 5.55 -5.07
C ASN A 202 16.63 4.10 -4.56
N HIS A 203 15.64 3.71 -3.76
CA HIS A 203 15.47 2.32 -3.32
C HIS A 203 14.29 1.65 -4.03
N LEU A 204 14.38 0.34 -4.24
CA LEU A 204 13.22 -0.50 -4.49
C LEU A 204 12.48 -0.71 -3.16
N HIS A 205 11.16 -0.48 -3.17
CA HIS A 205 10.34 -0.47 -1.96
C HIS A 205 9.38 -1.66 -1.88
N ILE A 206 8.87 -2.11 -3.03
CA ILE A 206 7.83 -3.13 -3.11
C ILE A 206 8.17 -4.16 -4.19
N ILE A 207 8.03 -5.43 -3.82
CA ILE A 207 7.98 -6.54 -4.78
C ILE A 207 6.52 -6.98 -4.92
N VAL A 208 6.06 -7.04 -6.16
CA VAL A 208 4.70 -7.44 -6.53
C VAL A 208 4.75 -8.86 -7.08
N GLN A 209 4.16 -9.79 -6.34
CA GLN A 209 3.94 -11.15 -6.80
C GLN A 209 2.52 -11.27 -7.35
N VAL A 210 2.45 -11.82 -8.57
CA VAL A 210 1.21 -12.05 -9.31
C VAL A 210 0.91 -13.55 -9.24
N PRO A 211 -0.34 -13.97 -8.98
CA PRO A 211 -0.68 -15.40 -8.98
C PRO A 211 -0.40 -15.99 -10.37
N ILE A 212 0.32 -17.11 -10.40
CA ILE A 212 0.51 -17.86 -11.64
C ILE A 212 -0.85 -18.44 -12.04
N ALA A 213 -1.21 -18.31 -13.32
CA ALA A 213 -2.53 -18.62 -13.87
C ALA A 213 -3.07 -20.06 -13.59
N GLY A 214 -2.29 -20.94 -12.97
CA GLY A 214 -2.71 -22.28 -12.54
C GLY A 214 -3.59 -22.33 -11.28
N GLU A 215 -3.63 -21.30 -10.43
CA GLU A 215 -4.43 -21.33 -9.19
C GLU A 215 -5.89 -20.83 -9.35
N LEU A 216 -6.19 -20.12 -10.43
CA LEU A 216 -7.55 -19.63 -10.72
C LEU A 216 -8.52 -20.73 -11.16
N ILE A 217 -8.02 -21.94 -11.44
CA ILE A 217 -8.84 -23.06 -11.92
C ILE A 217 -9.65 -23.69 -10.77
N SER A 218 -9.20 -23.59 -9.50
CA SER A 218 -9.86 -24.28 -8.38
C SER A 218 -11.31 -23.81 -8.10
N THR A 219 -11.68 -22.59 -8.51
CA THR A 219 -13.05 -22.07 -8.35
C THR A 219 -13.92 -22.19 -9.60
N VAL A 220 -13.30 -22.22 -10.80
CA VAL A 220 -14.01 -22.47 -12.06
C VAL A 220 -14.30 -23.96 -12.24
N ASP A 221 -13.41 -24.85 -11.79
CA ASP A 221 -13.59 -26.30 -11.88
C ASP A 221 -14.77 -26.82 -11.06
N ARG A 222 -15.12 -26.15 -9.96
CA ARG A 222 -16.32 -26.54 -9.20
C ARG A 222 -17.61 -26.24 -9.96
N ARG A 223 -17.61 -25.30 -10.91
CA ARG A 223 -18.78 -25.00 -11.75
C ARG A 223 -18.82 -25.87 -13.00
N THR A 224 -17.69 -26.16 -13.64
CA THR A 224 -17.63 -27.06 -14.82
C THR A 224 -17.88 -28.52 -14.44
N ASN A 225 -17.36 -29.01 -13.30
CA ASN A 225 -17.64 -30.39 -12.85
C ASN A 225 -19.13 -30.59 -12.51
N ASN A 226 -19.79 -29.58 -11.93
CA ASN A 226 -21.24 -29.60 -11.71
C ASN A 226 -22.02 -29.55 -13.03
N LEU A 227 -21.55 -28.80 -14.03
CA LEU A 227 -22.21 -28.75 -15.34
C LEU A 227 -22.06 -30.07 -16.09
N THR A 228 -20.89 -30.70 -16.02
CA THR A 228 -20.64 -32.00 -16.67
C THR A 228 -21.49 -33.09 -16.02
N ASP A 229 -21.60 -33.10 -14.68
CA ASP A 229 -22.44 -34.07 -13.97
C ASP A 229 -23.94 -33.80 -14.20
N VAL A 230 -24.37 -32.53 -14.28
CA VAL A 230 -25.76 -32.18 -14.67
C VAL A 230 -26.04 -32.59 -16.11
N VAL A 231 -25.13 -32.34 -17.06
CA VAL A 231 -25.27 -32.77 -18.45
C VAL A 231 -25.32 -34.31 -18.53
N GLN A 232 -24.49 -35.02 -17.79
CA GLN A 232 -24.46 -36.48 -17.78
C GLN A 232 -25.75 -37.07 -17.16
N ARG A 233 -26.27 -36.48 -16.08
CA ARG A 233 -27.58 -36.85 -15.49
C ARG A 233 -28.76 -36.51 -16.42
N VAL A 234 -28.70 -35.39 -17.14
CA VAL A 234 -29.72 -35.03 -18.15
C VAL A 234 -29.64 -35.96 -19.37
N VAL A 235 -28.46 -36.39 -19.79
CA VAL A 235 -28.25 -37.36 -20.88
C VAL A 235 -28.76 -38.75 -20.48
N LEU A 236 -28.48 -39.21 -19.25
CA LEU A 236 -28.94 -40.50 -18.73
C LEU A 236 -30.45 -40.56 -18.48
N SER A 237 -31.06 -39.45 -18.06
CA SER A 237 -32.53 -39.37 -17.91
C SER A 237 -33.25 -39.32 -19.26
N LYS A 238 -32.66 -38.69 -20.28
CA LYS A 238 -33.19 -38.70 -21.65
C LYS A 238 -33.01 -40.04 -22.36
N THR A 239 -31.95 -40.79 -22.12
CA THR A 239 -31.78 -42.16 -22.68
C THR A 239 -32.73 -43.18 -22.03
N LYS A 240 -33.10 -43.02 -20.75
CA LYS A 240 -34.20 -43.80 -20.16
C LYS A 240 -35.56 -43.47 -20.79
N LYS A 241 -35.78 -42.21 -21.16
CA LYS A 241 -37.01 -41.77 -21.86
C LYS A 241 -37.06 -42.23 -23.33
N LYS A 242 -35.89 -42.46 -23.96
CA LYS A 242 -35.71 -42.98 -25.33
C LYS A 242 -36.20 -44.42 -25.56
N ARG A 243 -36.64 -45.15 -24.52
CA ARG A 243 -37.39 -46.42 -24.72
C ARG A 243 -38.84 -46.22 -25.16
N ARG A 244 -39.31 -44.98 -25.35
CA ARG A 244 -40.62 -44.65 -25.93
C ARG A 244 -40.51 -43.49 -26.93
N GLY A 245 -40.41 -43.83 -28.23
CA GLY A 245 -40.75 -42.94 -29.35
C GLY A 245 -39.67 -41.94 -29.78
N GLU A 246 -39.47 -41.86 -31.09
CA GLU A 246 -38.36 -41.21 -31.82
C GLU A 246 -38.46 -39.66 -31.93
N ILE A 247 -37.44 -39.06 -32.56
CA ILE A 247 -37.27 -37.65 -32.99
C ILE A 247 -36.42 -36.75 -32.07
N VAL A 248 -35.09 -36.96 -31.97
CA VAL A 248 -34.13 -35.90 -31.56
C VAL A 248 -32.72 -36.12 -32.15
N SER A 249 -32.58 -36.28 -33.47
CA SER A 249 -31.26 -36.33 -34.13
C SER A 249 -30.72 -34.95 -34.54
N VAL A 250 -31.54 -33.90 -34.51
CA VAL A 250 -31.17 -32.59 -35.10
C VAL A 250 -30.54 -31.62 -34.09
N LEU A 251 -30.79 -31.77 -32.79
CA LEU A 251 -30.30 -30.83 -31.76
C LEU A 251 -28.83 -31.07 -31.35
N TYR A 252 -28.33 -32.30 -31.56
CA TYR A 252 -26.99 -32.72 -31.11
C TYR A 252 -25.85 -32.05 -31.90
N ILE A 253 -26.08 -31.77 -33.19
CA ILE A 253 -25.06 -31.18 -34.07
C ILE A 253 -24.90 -29.67 -33.81
N ARG A 254 -25.97 -28.95 -33.43
CA ARG A 254 -25.89 -27.51 -33.15
C ARG A 254 -25.16 -27.16 -31.85
N VAL A 255 -25.26 -28.01 -30.82
CA VAL A 255 -24.56 -27.78 -29.54
C VAL A 255 -23.07 -28.08 -29.65
N LEU A 256 -22.68 -29.10 -30.41
CA LEU A 256 -21.26 -29.41 -30.65
C LEU A 256 -20.55 -28.30 -31.44
N LEU A 257 -21.22 -27.71 -32.44
CA LEU A 257 -20.66 -26.61 -33.25
C LEU A 257 -20.46 -25.31 -32.44
N LEU A 258 -21.35 -25.02 -31.48
CA LEU A 258 -21.22 -23.86 -30.60
C LEU A 258 -20.11 -23.99 -29.54
N LEU A 259 -19.72 -25.22 -29.19
CA LEU A 259 -18.63 -25.47 -28.25
C LEU A 259 -17.24 -25.50 -28.90
N CYS A 260 -17.14 -25.71 -30.21
CA CYS A 260 -15.86 -25.70 -30.93
C CYS A 260 -15.45 -24.31 -31.47
N SER A 261 -16.23 -23.25 -31.21
CA SER A 261 -15.99 -21.90 -31.72
C SER A 261 -15.79 -20.83 -30.64
N LEU A 262 -15.44 -21.25 -29.42
CA LEU A 262 -15.10 -20.39 -28.26
C LEU A 262 -13.69 -20.69 -27.75
#